data_AF-A0A7X7KGD9-F1
#
_entry.id   AF-A0A7X7KGD9-F1
#
_cell.length_a   1.000
_cell.length_b   1.000
_cell.length_c   1.000
_cell.angle_alpha   90.00
_cell.angle_beta   90.00
_cell.angle_gamma   90.00
#
_symmetry.space_group_name_H-M   'P 1'
#
loop_
_entity.id
_entity.type
_entity.pdbx_description
1 polymer ?
#
loop_
_entity_poly.entity_id
_entity_poly.type
_entity_poly.pdbx_seq_one_letter_code
_entity_poly.pdbx_strand_id
1 'polypeptide(L)'
;MSNNILTTSLILIYCFSAFLSKSSADEQPAKPRPKITISKETTFITEPLDADGYPDYVAALNQHCSRGVTPENNAAVLFWKAVGPAEIKPERREQYFKMLGMEPLPEKGEYFRKSDKQVDLHKNPQNNTDEYVLDPLYGELNKVTSQLWSQDDFPVWANWLEVNEKPMALIVEASKRPRRYDPWFSSEKYKHAISFRFTSHEYRDVARAFLARAMLRAHQGKIDEAWGDIMVIHHLARLVGQGPTFVDLLVALTIDSMANVGERAMLAQANMSAVTIASMQNDFRSLQPLSDVINCFHYGEQLFALSIIVDLSSYSCTF
;
A
#
# COMPACT_ATOMS: atom_id res chain seq x y z
N MET A 1 37.74 32.64 82.07
CA MET A 1 38.41 31.79 81.06
C MET A 1 37.36 30.80 80.58
N SER A 2 36.57 31.20 79.56
CA SER A 2 36.79 30.88 78.14
C SER A 2 36.32 29.46 77.81
N ASN A 3 35.61 29.15 76.74
CA ASN A 3 34.94 29.91 75.67
C ASN A 3 34.22 28.85 74.81
N ASN A 4 33.04 29.20 74.29
CA ASN A 4 32.57 28.91 72.93
C ASN A 4 32.72 27.49 72.34
N ILE A 5 31.77 26.57 72.57
CA ILE A 5 31.52 25.44 71.63
C ILE A 5 30.02 25.19 71.33
N LEU A 6 29.06 25.91 71.93
CA LEU A 6 27.63 25.57 71.77
C LEU A 6 26.78 26.47 70.86
N THR A 7 27.38 27.40 70.12
CA THR A 7 26.62 28.34 69.24
C THR A 7 26.88 28.17 67.74
N THR A 8 27.67 27.19 67.30
CA THR A 8 27.95 26.94 65.87
C THR A 8 27.17 25.77 65.25
N SER A 9 26.50 24.92 66.05
CA SER A 9 25.79 23.74 65.51
C SER A 9 24.30 23.95 65.20
N LEU A 10 23.70 25.10 65.53
CA LEU A 10 22.27 25.38 65.25
C LEU A 10 22.03 26.30 64.05
N ILE A 11 23.06 26.98 63.53
CA ILE A 11 22.95 27.82 62.31
C ILE A 11 23.19 26.97 61.04
N LEU A 12 23.95 25.87 61.15
CA LEU A 12 24.18 24.96 60.02
C LEU A 12 22.99 24.06 59.70
N ILE A 13 22.06 23.86 60.64
CA ILE A 13 20.83 23.07 60.40
C ILE A 13 19.74 23.93 59.75
N TYR A 14 19.66 25.24 60.06
CA TYR A 14 18.69 26.13 59.44
C TYR A 14 19.07 26.58 58.01
N CYS A 15 20.36 26.58 57.66
CA CYS A 15 20.80 26.86 56.29
C CYS A 15 20.69 25.64 55.36
N PHE A 16 20.57 24.42 55.89
CA PHE A 16 20.36 23.21 55.07
C PHE A 16 18.88 22.92 54.79
N SER A 17 17.96 23.35 55.66
CA SER A 17 16.51 23.19 55.44
C SER A 17 15.89 24.27 54.55
N ALA A 18 16.59 25.38 54.29
CA ALA A 18 16.14 26.40 53.33
C ALA A 18 16.65 26.17 51.89
N PHE A 19 17.59 25.22 51.68
CA PHE A 19 18.11 24.88 50.36
C PHE A 19 17.50 23.61 49.75
N LEU A 20 16.66 22.89 50.49
CA LEU A 20 15.98 21.66 50.04
C LEU A 20 14.46 21.80 49.84
N SER A 21 13.93 23.03 49.83
CA SER A 21 12.51 23.32 49.56
C SER A 21 12.27 24.28 48.40
N LYS A 22 13.21 24.38 47.45
CA LYS A 22 12.81 24.55 46.05
C LYS A 22 12.67 23.15 45.47
N SER A 23 11.57 22.50 45.85
CA SER A 23 10.97 21.49 44.97
C SER A 23 10.79 22.23 43.64
N SER A 24 11.67 21.91 42.70
CA SER A 24 11.36 22.02 41.29
C SER A 24 10.02 21.33 41.16
N ALA A 25 8.95 22.12 41.05
CA ALA A 25 7.74 21.66 40.43
C ALA A 25 8.19 20.86 39.21
N ASP A 26 7.64 19.67 39.09
CA ASP A 26 7.86 18.69 38.04
C ASP A 26 7.64 19.38 36.68
N GLU A 27 8.65 20.15 36.22
CA GLU A 27 8.73 20.70 34.89
C GLU A 27 9.04 19.49 34.03
N GLN A 28 7.96 18.87 33.54
CA GLN A 28 8.06 18.02 32.38
C GLN A 28 8.97 18.74 31.38
N PRO A 29 10.05 18.08 30.88
CA PRO A 29 10.97 18.73 29.97
C PRO A 29 10.16 19.36 28.86
N ALA A 30 10.27 20.69 28.72
CA ALA A 30 9.50 21.44 27.74
C ALA A 30 9.68 20.77 26.39
N LYS A 31 8.57 20.34 25.76
CA LYS A 31 8.60 19.66 24.48
C LYS A 31 9.50 20.44 23.51
N PRO A 32 10.47 19.79 22.85
CA PRO A 32 11.38 20.48 21.95
C PRO A 32 10.55 21.26 20.94
N ARG A 33 10.77 22.57 20.85
CA ARG A 33 10.06 23.40 19.88
C ARG A 33 10.53 23.02 18.47
N PRO A 34 9.62 22.89 17.50
CA PRO A 34 10.01 22.68 16.11
C PRO A 34 11.02 23.73 15.65
N LYS A 35 12.10 23.28 15.01
CA LYS A 35 13.14 24.16 14.44
C LYS A 35 12.67 24.91 13.18
N ILE A 36 11.47 24.60 12.71
CA ILE A 36 10.82 25.21 11.56
C ILE A 36 9.60 25.99 12.04
N THR A 37 9.32 27.12 11.39
CA THR A 37 8.03 27.81 11.59
C THR A 37 6.94 26.92 10.98
N ILE A 38 5.86 26.65 11.73
CA ILE A 38 4.72 25.88 11.23
C ILE A 38 3.69 26.86 10.67
N SER A 39 3.49 26.82 9.36
CA SER A 39 2.50 27.65 8.66
C SER A 39 2.10 27.01 7.33
N LYS A 40 1.08 27.56 6.66
CA LYS A 40 0.66 27.08 5.34
C LYS A 40 1.78 27.26 4.30
N GLU A 41 2.60 28.29 4.45
CA GLU A 41 3.69 28.64 3.54
C GLU A 41 4.91 27.75 3.72
N THR A 42 5.21 27.30 4.95
CA THR A 42 6.44 26.56 5.27
C THR A 42 6.23 25.06 5.38
N THR A 43 5.12 24.62 5.95
CA THR A 43 4.84 23.19 6.23
C THR A 43 3.60 22.68 5.53
N PHE A 44 2.87 23.55 4.81
CA PHE A 44 1.62 23.27 4.08
C PHE A 44 0.43 22.78 4.93
N ILE A 45 0.68 22.13 6.06
CA ILE A 45 -0.29 21.81 7.09
C ILE A 45 0.16 22.43 8.41
N THR A 46 -0.79 22.82 9.24
CA THR A 46 -0.56 23.29 10.60
C THR A 46 -1.03 22.29 11.66
N GLU A 47 -1.88 21.35 11.26
CA GLU A 47 -2.40 20.24 12.07
C GLU A 47 -2.69 19.04 11.12
N PRO A 48 -2.68 17.80 11.63
CA PRO A 48 -2.29 17.40 12.99
C PRO A 48 -0.80 17.59 13.29
N LEU A 49 -0.45 17.78 14.57
CA LEU A 49 0.92 17.77 15.07
C LEU A 49 1.26 16.47 15.82
N ASP A 50 2.51 16.05 15.74
CA ASP A 50 3.03 14.88 16.46
C ASP A 50 3.42 15.21 17.91
N ALA A 51 3.94 14.21 18.63
CA ALA A 51 4.32 14.36 20.03
C ALA A 51 5.42 15.41 20.28
N ASP A 52 6.27 15.67 19.29
CA ASP A 52 7.37 16.64 19.30
C ASP A 52 6.91 18.02 18.77
N GLY A 53 5.63 18.15 18.40
CA GLY A 53 5.05 19.39 17.89
C GLY A 53 5.35 19.65 16.41
N TYR A 54 5.95 18.70 15.70
CA TYR A 54 6.12 18.80 14.24
C TYR A 54 4.84 18.38 13.51
N PRO A 55 4.62 18.84 12.26
CA PRO A 55 3.49 18.37 11.47
C PRO A 55 3.47 16.85 11.28
N ASP A 56 2.37 16.20 11.64
CA ASP A 56 2.14 14.77 11.42
C ASP A 56 1.57 14.55 10.01
N TYR A 57 2.47 14.53 9.04
CA TYR A 57 2.12 14.31 7.63
C TYR A 57 1.46 12.95 7.38
N VAL A 58 1.80 11.92 8.16
CA VAL A 58 1.21 10.59 8.03
C VAL A 58 -0.24 10.60 8.47
N ALA A 59 -0.54 11.22 9.62
CA ALA A 59 -1.92 11.38 10.08
C ALA A 59 -2.73 12.27 9.13
N ALA A 60 -2.16 13.38 8.66
CA ALA A 60 -2.81 14.26 7.67
C ALA A 60 -3.17 13.49 6.38
N LEU A 61 -2.23 12.69 5.86
CA LEU A 61 -2.44 11.89 4.65
C LEU A 61 -3.53 10.83 4.87
N ASN A 62 -3.48 10.11 5.99
CA ASN A 62 -4.49 9.11 6.32
C ASN A 62 -5.89 9.72 6.48
N GLN A 63 -6.02 10.88 7.15
CA GLN A 63 -7.30 11.59 7.27
C GLN A 63 -7.86 12.04 5.92
N HIS A 64 -6.98 12.44 5.00
CA HIS A 64 -7.38 12.79 3.65
C HIS A 64 -7.87 11.56 2.87
N CYS A 65 -7.06 10.51 2.82
CA CYS A 65 -7.34 9.30 2.03
C CYS A 65 -8.52 8.48 2.58
N SER A 66 -8.76 8.50 3.90
CA SER A 66 -9.88 7.77 4.52
C SER A 66 -11.22 8.50 4.45
N ARG A 67 -11.26 9.74 3.94
CA ARG A 67 -12.48 10.55 3.93
C ARG A 67 -13.60 9.90 3.11
N GLY A 68 -14.71 9.60 3.80
CA GLY A 68 -15.88 8.95 3.22
C GLY A 68 -15.70 7.45 2.95
N VAL A 69 -14.64 6.84 3.48
CA VAL A 69 -14.33 5.42 3.33
C VAL A 69 -14.81 4.66 4.56
N THR A 70 -15.57 3.59 4.34
CA THR A 70 -16.03 2.63 5.36
C THR A 70 -15.53 1.24 5.00
N PRO A 71 -15.48 0.28 5.95
CA PRO A 71 -15.05 -1.08 5.63
C PRO A 71 -15.84 -1.73 4.47
N GLU A 72 -17.13 -1.40 4.35
CA GLU A 72 -18.04 -1.96 3.34
C GLU A 72 -17.80 -1.37 1.95
N ASN A 73 -17.40 -0.10 1.86
CA ASN A 73 -17.16 0.58 0.59
C ASN A 73 -15.68 0.57 0.17
N ASN A 74 -14.80 0.04 1.01
CA ASN A 74 -13.35 0.00 0.79
C ASN A 74 -12.91 -1.32 0.14
N ALA A 75 -12.40 -1.23 -1.09
CA ALA A 75 -11.81 -2.36 -1.81
C ALA A 75 -10.65 -3.02 -1.05
N ALA A 76 -9.87 -2.23 -0.30
CA ALA A 76 -8.69 -2.74 0.41
C ALA A 76 -9.05 -3.85 1.42
N VAL A 77 -10.22 -3.80 2.05
CA VAL A 77 -10.66 -4.81 3.03
C VAL A 77 -10.76 -6.19 2.39
N LEU A 78 -11.42 -6.29 1.24
CA LEU A 78 -11.57 -7.55 0.51
C LEU A 78 -10.26 -7.95 -0.17
N PHE A 79 -9.49 -6.98 -0.65
CA PHE A 79 -8.17 -7.22 -1.23
C PHE A 79 -7.22 -7.88 -0.22
N TRP A 80 -7.11 -7.35 1.00
CA TRP A 80 -6.24 -7.93 2.03
C TRP A 80 -6.74 -9.28 2.52
N LYS A 81 -8.07 -9.52 2.58
CA LYS A 81 -8.62 -10.86 2.84
C LYS A 81 -8.22 -11.88 1.77
N ALA A 82 -8.05 -11.44 0.52
CA ALA A 82 -7.60 -12.28 -0.58
C ALA A 82 -6.09 -12.52 -0.56
N VAL A 83 -5.29 -11.47 -0.34
CA VAL A 83 -3.81 -11.53 -0.49
C VAL A 83 -3.11 -11.94 0.80
N GLY A 84 -3.73 -11.73 1.95
CA GLY A 84 -3.16 -12.03 3.26
C GLY A 84 -2.19 -10.97 3.78
N PRO A 85 -1.70 -11.11 5.02
CA PRO A 85 -0.97 -10.06 5.73
C PRO A 85 0.55 -10.07 5.50
N ALA A 86 1.07 -10.95 4.65
CA ALA A 86 2.51 -11.21 4.51
C ALA A 86 3.33 -9.94 4.19
N GLU A 87 2.74 -9.03 3.41
CA GLU A 87 3.36 -7.77 2.96
C GLU A 87 3.16 -6.60 3.93
N ILE A 88 2.52 -6.87 5.07
CA ILE A 88 2.41 -5.94 6.18
C ILE A 88 3.37 -6.45 7.25
N LYS A 89 4.29 -5.61 7.71
CA LYS A 89 5.22 -5.97 8.78
C LYS A 89 4.45 -6.44 10.03
N PRO A 90 4.85 -7.54 10.69
CA PRO A 90 4.13 -8.09 11.84
C PRO A 90 3.76 -7.05 12.90
N GLU A 91 4.69 -6.14 13.19
CA GLU A 91 4.57 -5.12 14.25
C GLU A 91 3.52 -4.05 13.91
N ARG A 92 3.13 -3.93 12.63
CA ARG A 92 2.16 -2.94 12.15
C ARG A 92 0.78 -3.54 11.88
N ARG A 93 0.65 -4.88 11.82
CA ARG A 93 -0.58 -5.56 11.37
C ARG A 93 -1.80 -5.16 12.17
N GLU A 94 -1.69 -5.14 13.50
CA GLU A 94 -2.83 -4.80 14.36
C GLU A 94 -3.33 -3.38 14.08
N GLN A 95 -2.42 -2.39 14.11
CA GLN A 95 -2.77 -1.00 13.81
C GLN A 95 -3.30 -0.85 12.38
N TYR A 96 -2.67 -1.51 11.42
CA TYR A 96 -3.04 -1.49 10.00
C TYR A 96 -4.48 -1.95 9.79
N PHE A 97 -4.83 -3.13 10.31
CA PHE A 97 -6.15 -3.71 10.16
C PHE A 97 -7.21 -2.93 10.95
N LYS A 98 -6.85 -2.41 12.13
CA LYS A 98 -7.70 -1.49 12.89
C LYS A 98 -8.07 -0.24 12.10
N MET A 99 -7.11 0.38 11.38
CA MET A 99 -7.37 1.56 10.54
C MET A 99 -8.28 1.24 9.34
N LEU A 100 -8.29 -0.02 8.88
CA LEU A 100 -9.23 -0.51 7.88
C LEU A 100 -10.60 -0.91 8.45
N GLY A 101 -10.76 -0.89 9.79
CA GLY A 101 -11.97 -1.35 10.47
C GLY A 101 -12.18 -2.86 10.38
N MET A 102 -11.09 -3.63 10.40
CA MET A 102 -11.12 -5.09 10.37
C MET A 102 -10.24 -5.71 11.45
N GLU A 103 -10.60 -6.93 11.85
CA GLU A 103 -9.75 -7.75 12.70
C GLU A 103 -8.47 -8.16 11.97
N PRO A 104 -7.33 -8.32 12.69
CA PRO A 104 -6.11 -8.81 12.09
C PRO A 104 -6.29 -10.16 11.39
N LEU A 105 -5.73 -10.27 10.19
CA LEU A 105 -5.76 -11.52 9.44
C LEU A 105 -4.75 -12.54 10.00
N PRO A 106 -5.08 -13.84 9.99
CA PRO A 106 -4.13 -14.88 10.40
C PRO A 106 -2.93 -14.94 9.46
N GLU A 107 -1.76 -15.31 9.98
CA GLU A 107 -0.52 -15.48 9.19
C GLU A 107 -0.69 -16.45 8.02
N LYS A 108 -1.45 -17.52 8.24
CA LYS A 108 -1.74 -18.57 7.27
C LYS A 108 -3.21 -18.55 6.93
N GLY A 109 -3.52 -18.72 5.66
CA GLY A 109 -4.87 -18.78 5.13
C GLY A 109 -4.84 -19.21 3.66
N GLU A 110 -6.02 -19.37 3.07
CA GLU A 110 -6.20 -19.63 1.64
C GLU A 110 -6.00 -18.32 0.84
N TYR A 111 -4.80 -17.74 0.95
CA TYR A 111 -4.45 -16.48 0.33
C TYR A 111 -3.94 -16.66 -1.10
N PHE A 112 -3.96 -15.55 -1.84
CA PHE A 112 -3.45 -15.46 -3.19
C PHE A 112 -1.99 -15.90 -3.24
N ARG A 113 -1.71 -16.94 -4.02
CA ARG A 113 -0.37 -17.42 -4.33
C ARG A 113 0.21 -16.56 -5.45
N LYS A 114 1.29 -15.85 -5.14
CA LYS A 114 2.02 -15.03 -6.10
C LYS A 114 2.69 -15.88 -7.21
N SER A 115 2.88 -15.29 -8.39
CA SER A 115 3.45 -15.98 -9.56
C SER A 115 4.89 -16.42 -9.32
N ASP A 116 5.70 -15.62 -8.62
CA ASP A 116 7.08 -15.94 -8.25
C ASP A 116 7.16 -17.21 -7.40
N LYS A 117 6.24 -17.36 -6.43
CA LYS A 117 6.10 -18.57 -5.61
C LYS A 117 5.67 -19.77 -6.43
N GLN A 118 4.81 -19.57 -7.43
CA GLN A 118 4.45 -20.64 -8.34
C GLN A 118 5.65 -21.10 -9.17
N VAL A 119 6.44 -20.15 -9.68
CA VAL A 119 7.68 -20.43 -10.43
C VAL A 119 8.66 -21.19 -9.52
N ASP A 120 8.91 -20.72 -8.30
CA ASP A 120 9.83 -21.35 -7.35
C ASP A 120 9.47 -22.82 -7.05
N LEU A 121 8.18 -23.15 -6.96
CA LEU A 121 7.71 -24.53 -6.73
C LEU A 121 7.99 -25.48 -7.91
N HIS A 122 8.19 -24.94 -9.12
CA HIS A 122 8.39 -25.71 -10.34
C HIS A 122 9.78 -25.52 -10.94
N LYS A 123 10.66 -24.77 -10.27
CA LYS A 123 12.08 -24.66 -10.64
C LYS A 123 12.73 -26.04 -10.56
N ASN A 124 13.43 -26.43 -11.63
CA ASN A 124 14.30 -27.61 -11.57
C ASN A 124 15.54 -27.26 -10.73
N PRO A 125 15.78 -27.93 -9.58
CA PRO A 125 16.96 -27.67 -8.74
C PRO A 125 18.29 -27.88 -9.47
N GLN A 126 18.30 -28.59 -10.60
CA GLN A 126 19.48 -28.91 -11.39
C GLN A 126 19.91 -27.79 -12.35
N ASN A 127 19.06 -26.79 -12.61
CA ASN A 127 19.35 -25.65 -13.49
C ASN A 127 20.01 -24.47 -12.73
N ASN A 128 20.65 -24.74 -11.59
CA ASN A 128 21.26 -23.73 -10.74
C ASN A 128 22.67 -23.36 -11.26
N THR A 129 22.74 -22.82 -12.47
CA THR A 129 23.98 -22.23 -13.02
C THR A 129 24.06 -20.77 -12.61
N ASP A 130 25.25 -20.28 -12.23
CA ASP A 130 25.52 -18.88 -11.83
C ASP A 130 25.24 -17.83 -12.94
N GLU A 131 24.76 -18.25 -14.11
CA GLU A 131 24.35 -17.40 -15.21
C GLU A 131 22.92 -16.89 -14.98
N TYR A 132 22.72 -15.57 -15.16
CA TYR A 132 21.41 -14.91 -15.02
C TYR A 132 20.48 -15.28 -16.20
N VAL A 133 20.14 -16.56 -16.32
CA VAL A 133 19.17 -17.06 -17.30
C VAL A 133 17.78 -16.76 -16.75
N LEU A 134 17.02 -15.95 -17.48
CA LEU A 134 15.60 -15.75 -17.17
C LEU A 134 14.91 -17.12 -17.22
N ASP A 135 14.34 -17.54 -16.09
CA ASP A 135 13.60 -18.80 -15.98
C ASP A 135 12.56 -18.89 -17.11
N PRO A 136 12.54 -19.99 -17.90
CA PRO A 136 11.57 -20.18 -18.97
C PRO A 136 10.11 -19.91 -18.54
N LEU A 137 9.77 -20.18 -17.27
CA LEU A 137 8.45 -19.91 -16.72
C LEU A 137 8.11 -18.41 -16.73
N TYR A 138 9.08 -17.48 -16.59
CA TYR A 138 8.81 -16.05 -16.78
C TYR A 138 8.42 -15.73 -18.23
N GLY A 139 9.01 -16.44 -19.20
CA GLY A 139 8.61 -16.34 -20.61
C GLY A 139 7.20 -16.87 -20.86
N GLU A 140 6.81 -17.95 -20.17
CA GLU A 140 5.45 -18.50 -20.24
C GLU A 140 4.40 -17.56 -19.64
N LEU A 141 4.70 -16.89 -18.52
CA LEU A 141 3.79 -15.93 -17.90
C LEU A 141 3.38 -14.82 -18.89
N ASN A 142 4.32 -14.34 -19.69
CA ASN A 142 4.03 -13.37 -20.75
C ASN A 142 3.11 -13.95 -21.83
N LYS A 143 3.26 -15.24 -22.19
CA LYS A 143 2.39 -15.90 -23.18
C LYS A 143 0.97 -16.06 -22.67
N VAL A 144 0.82 -16.65 -21.48
CA VAL A 144 -0.52 -16.93 -20.91
C VAL A 144 -1.31 -15.65 -20.60
N THR A 145 -0.64 -14.50 -20.44
CA THR A 145 -1.28 -13.19 -20.21
C THR A 145 -1.54 -12.39 -21.49
N SER A 146 -1.09 -12.84 -22.67
CA SER A 146 -1.21 -12.06 -23.92
C SER A 146 -1.71 -12.84 -25.13
N GLN A 147 -1.92 -14.15 -25.00
CA GLN A 147 -2.37 -15.03 -26.09
C GLN A 147 -3.42 -15.99 -25.56
N LEU A 148 -4.39 -16.39 -26.41
CA LEU A 148 -5.31 -17.47 -26.06
C LEU A 148 -4.51 -18.76 -25.86
N TRP A 149 -4.80 -19.48 -24.78
CA TRP A 149 -4.03 -20.66 -24.39
C TRP A 149 -4.93 -21.75 -23.81
N SER A 150 -4.49 -23.00 -23.92
CA SER A 150 -5.18 -24.17 -23.36
C SER A 150 -4.48 -24.67 -22.10
N GLN A 151 -5.25 -25.29 -21.20
CA GLN A 151 -4.69 -25.89 -19.98
C GLN A 151 -3.62 -26.94 -20.27
N ASP A 152 -3.72 -27.64 -21.39
CA ASP A 152 -2.77 -28.68 -21.80
C ASP A 152 -1.41 -28.10 -22.21
N ASP A 153 -1.40 -26.90 -22.80
CA ASP A 153 -0.17 -26.20 -23.21
C ASP A 153 0.60 -25.62 -22.02
N PHE A 154 -0.12 -25.21 -20.97
CA PHE A 154 0.45 -24.50 -19.81
C PHE A 154 -0.12 -25.00 -18.46
N PRO A 155 0.08 -26.28 -18.10
CA PRO A 155 -0.54 -26.90 -16.93
C PRO A 155 -0.11 -26.26 -15.60
N VAL A 156 1.12 -25.72 -15.51
CA VAL A 156 1.62 -25.00 -14.32
C VAL A 156 0.78 -23.75 -14.03
N TRP A 157 0.41 -23.02 -15.09
CA TRP A 157 -0.37 -21.79 -14.98
C TRP A 157 -1.87 -22.07 -14.81
N ALA A 158 -2.38 -23.16 -15.38
CA ALA A 158 -3.73 -23.62 -15.07
C ALA A 158 -3.90 -23.98 -13.59
N ASN A 159 -2.97 -24.76 -13.03
CA ASN A 159 -2.94 -25.07 -11.60
C ASN A 159 -2.80 -23.79 -10.75
N TRP A 160 -1.99 -22.83 -11.18
CA TRP A 160 -1.87 -21.54 -10.49
C TRP A 160 -3.20 -20.76 -10.43
N LEU A 161 -4.02 -20.83 -11.47
CA LEU A 161 -5.35 -20.24 -11.46
C LEU A 161 -6.32 -21.00 -10.55
N GLU A 162 -6.26 -22.33 -10.55
CA GLU A 162 -7.09 -23.18 -9.69
C GLU A 162 -6.85 -22.90 -8.21
N VAL A 163 -5.59 -22.88 -7.76
CA VAL A 163 -5.26 -22.57 -6.35
C VAL A 163 -5.64 -21.14 -5.94
N ASN A 164 -5.81 -20.25 -6.91
CA ASN A 164 -6.15 -18.84 -6.70
C ASN A 164 -7.65 -18.53 -6.90
N GLU A 165 -8.49 -19.53 -7.17
CA GLU A 165 -9.91 -19.28 -7.47
C GLU A 165 -10.64 -18.54 -6.33
N LYS A 166 -10.48 -19.01 -5.09
CA LYS A 166 -11.05 -18.39 -3.88
C LYS A 166 -10.59 -16.94 -3.66
N PRO A 167 -9.28 -16.64 -3.59
CA PRO A 167 -8.84 -15.25 -3.41
C PRO A 167 -9.22 -14.37 -4.61
N MET A 168 -9.22 -14.89 -5.84
CA MET A 168 -9.70 -14.13 -7.00
C MET A 168 -11.18 -13.78 -6.90
N ALA A 169 -12.03 -14.65 -6.37
CA ALA A 169 -13.45 -14.34 -6.14
C ALA A 169 -13.63 -13.16 -5.16
N LEU A 170 -12.83 -13.08 -4.09
CA LEU A 170 -12.82 -11.93 -3.19
C LEU A 170 -12.40 -10.64 -3.91
N ILE A 171 -11.46 -10.74 -4.85
CA ILE A 171 -10.97 -9.59 -5.63
C ILE A 171 -12.03 -9.12 -6.64
N VAL A 172 -12.82 -10.01 -7.23
CA VAL A 172 -13.99 -9.64 -8.05
C VAL A 172 -14.97 -8.79 -7.23
N GLU A 173 -15.20 -9.14 -5.97
CA GLU A 173 -16.05 -8.34 -5.09
C GLU A 173 -15.36 -7.03 -4.65
N ALA A 174 -14.05 -7.05 -4.45
CA ALA A 174 -13.26 -5.86 -4.14
C ALA A 174 -13.31 -4.83 -5.29
N SER A 175 -13.23 -5.28 -6.55
CA SER A 175 -13.21 -4.41 -7.72
C SER A 175 -14.53 -3.68 -7.94
N LYS A 176 -15.63 -4.19 -7.38
CA LYS A 176 -16.95 -3.55 -7.42
C LYS A 176 -17.11 -2.43 -6.39
N ARG A 177 -16.15 -2.29 -5.45
CA ARG A 177 -16.22 -1.24 -4.43
C ARG A 177 -15.88 0.12 -5.03
N PRO A 178 -16.50 1.21 -4.57
CA PRO A 178 -16.27 2.53 -5.14
C PRO A 178 -14.99 3.20 -4.64
N ARG A 179 -14.48 2.81 -3.46
CA ARG A 179 -13.37 3.48 -2.80
C ARG A 179 -12.24 2.51 -2.45
N ARG A 180 -11.02 3.04 -2.38
CA ARG A 180 -9.86 2.37 -1.81
C ARG A 180 -9.16 3.29 -0.82
N TYR A 181 -8.97 2.80 0.39
CA TYR A 181 -8.06 3.39 1.37
C TYR A 181 -7.13 2.30 1.89
N ASP A 182 -5.83 2.54 1.77
CA ASP A 182 -4.76 1.70 2.30
C ASP A 182 -3.93 2.54 3.29
N PRO A 183 -3.85 2.16 4.58
CA PRO A 183 -3.19 2.97 5.60
C PRO A 183 -1.70 3.23 5.37
N TRP A 184 -1.30 4.46 5.63
CA TRP A 184 0.09 4.94 5.58
C TRP A 184 0.72 4.99 6.97
N PHE A 185 2.04 4.84 7.02
CA PHE A 185 2.82 4.82 8.27
C PHE A 185 4.07 5.68 8.13
N SER A 186 4.65 6.09 9.25
CA SER A 186 5.97 6.72 9.27
C SER A 186 7.08 5.71 8.96
N SER A 187 8.21 6.24 8.48
CA SER A 187 9.44 5.47 8.33
C SER A 187 9.97 5.02 9.70
N GLU A 188 10.56 3.83 9.77
CA GLU A 188 11.20 3.33 11.00
C GLU A 188 12.48 4.09 11.33
N LYS A 189 13.16 4.60 10.30
CA LYS A 189 14.43 5.32 10.43
C LYS A 189 14.25 6.83 10.59
N TYR A 190 13.18 7.36 10.00
CA TYR A 190 12.94 8.78 9.80
C TYR A 190 11.57 9.12 10.40
N LYS A 191 11.56 9.60 11.64
CA LYS A 191 10.37 9.70 12.50
C LYS A 191 9.23 10.48 11.85
N HIS A 192 9.55 11.56 11.14
CA HIS A 192 8.56 12.46 10.54
C HIS A 192 8.32 12.16 9.06
N ALA A 193 9.14 11.30 8.44
CA ALA A 193 9.00 10.98 7.02
C ALA A 193 7.92 9.91 6.79
N ILE A 194 7.10 10.12 5.78
CA ILE A 194 6.15 9.10 5.31
C ILE A 194 6.94 7.90 4.79
N SER A 195 6.58 6.70 5.27
CA SER A 195 7.15 5.46 4.77
C SER A 195 6.66 5.22 3.36
N PHE A 196 7.60 5.00 2.45
CA PHE A 196 7.28 4.52 1.12
C PHE A 196 6.80 3.06 1.22
N ARG A 197 5.60 2.75 0.70
CA ARG A 197 5.09 1.38 0.61
C ARG A 197 4.87 1.00 -0.84
N PHE A 198 5.53 -0.07 -1.28
CA PHE A 198 5.27 -0.69 -2.58
C PHE A 198 4.16 -1.74 -2.45
N THR A 199 2.89 -1.34 -2.32
CA THR A 199 1.77 -2.29 -2.54
C THR A 199 1.60 -2.63 -4.03
N SER A 200 2.48 -2.14 -4.90
CA SER A 200 2.40 -2.25 -6.36
C SER A 200 2.56 -3.67 -6.87
N HIS A 201 3.27 -4.53 -6.13
CA HIS A 201 3.61 -5.87 -6.59
C HIS A 201 2.38 -6.78 -6.56
N GLU A 202 1.57 -6.70 -5.50
CA GLU A 202 0.38 -7.53 -5.29
C GLU A 202 -0.66 -7.26 -6.37
N TYR A 203 -0.96 -5.98 -6.63
CA TYR A 203 -1.97 -5.63 -7.64
C TYR A 203 -1.55 -6.04 -9.06
N ARG A 204 -0.27 -5.91 -9.41
CA ARG A 204 0.23 -6.35 -10.72
C ARG A 204 0.10 -7.85 -10.87
N ASP A 205 0.40 -8.61 -9.82
CA ASP A 205 0.37 -10.06 -9.89
C ASP A 205 -1.07 -10.61 -9.92
N VAL A 206 -1.96 -9.98 -9.16
CA VAL A 206 -3.40 -10.18 -9.27
C VAL A 206 -3.90 -9.89 -10.69
N ALA A 207 -3.50 -8.78 -11.30
CA ALA A 207 -3.88 -8.44 -12.67
C ALA A 207 -3.39 -9.48 -13.68
N ARG A 208 -2.19 -10.05 -13.49
CA ARG A 208 -1.69 -11.16 -14.31
C ARG A 208 -2.56 -12.41 -14.17
N ALA A 209 -3.01 -12.76 -12.97
CA ALA A 209 -3.91 -13.90 -12.78
C ALA A 209 -5.24 -13.71 -13.51
N PHE A 210 -5.84 -12.51 -13.42
CA PHE A 210 -7.06 -12.21 -14.17
C PHE A 210 -6.84 -12.23 -15.68
N LEU A 211 -5.73 -11.69 -16.20
CA LEU A 211 -5.41 -11.79 -17.62
C LEU A 211 -5.22 -13.23 -18.07
N ALA A 212 -4.45 -14.02 -17.31
CA ALA A 212 -4.21 -15.42 -17.63
C ALA A 212 -5.54 -16.19 -17.68
N ARG A 213 -6.42 -15.98 -16.70
CA ARG A 213 -7.75 -16.60 -16.69
C ARG A 213 -8.64 -16.10 -17.82
N ALA A 214 -8.58 -14.82 -18.15
CA ALA A 214 -9.33 -14.25 -19.27
C ALA A 214 -8.92 -14.92 -20.58
N MET A 215 -7.62 -15.06 -20.84
CA MET A 215 -7.13 -15.69 -22.07
C MET A 215 -7.49 -17.18 -22.14
N LEU A 216 -7.45 -17.90 -21.02
CA LEU A 216 -7.91 -19.29 -20.93
C LEU A 216 -9.41 -19.41 -21.23
N ARG A 217 -10.23 -18.56 -20.60
CA ARG A 217 -11.69 -18.53 -20.81
C ARG A 217 -12.04 -18.17 -22.25
N ALA A 218 -11.33 -17.21 -22.84
CA ALA A 218 -11.50 -16.83 -24.24
C ALA A 218 -11.18 -18.00 -25.18
N HIS A 219 -10.10 -18.74 -24.93
CA HIS A 219 -9.77 -19.96 -25.68
C HIS A 219 -10.87 -21.02 -25.58
N GLN A 220 -11.50 -21.16 -24.42
CA GLN A 220 -12.64 -22.05 -24.18
C GLN A 220 -13.98 -21.54 -24.77
N GLY A 221 -13.99 -20.39 -25.45
CA GLY A 221 -15.20 -19.77 -25.98
C GLY A 221 -16.09 -19.09 -24.93
N LYS A 222 -15.63 -18.96 -23.69
CA LYS A 222 -16.33 -18.29 -22.58
C LYS A 222 -16.07 -16.78 -22.60
N ILE A 223 -16.49 -16.14 -23.69
CA ILE A 223 -16.14 -14.74 -24.00
C ILE A 223 -16.63 -13.77 -22.93
N ASP A 224 -17.86 -13.92 -22.45
CA ASP A 224 -18.42 -12.99 -21.44
C ASP A 224 -17.69 -13.11 -20.09
N GLU A 225 -17.31 -14.32 -19.69
CA GLU A 225 -16.53 -14.54 -18.47
C GLU A 225 -15.10 -13.98 -18.60
N ALA A 226 -14.48 -14.13 -19.77
CA ALA A 226 -13.17 -13.57 -20.07
C ALA A 226 -13.20 -12.03 -20.03
N TRP A 227 -14.25 -11.43 -20.60
CA TRP A 227 -14.47 -9.99 -20.53
C TRP A 227 -14.65 -9.51 -19.09
N GLY A 228 -15.42 -10.24 -18.29
CA GLY A 228 -15.59 -9.95 -16.86
C GLY A 228 -14.26 -9.90 -16.11
N ASP A 229 -13.32 -10.80 -16.41
CA ASP A 229 -11.97 -10.78 -15.82
C ASP A 229 -11.16 -9.55 -16.25
N ILE A 230 -11.25 -9.15 -17.52
CA ILE A 230 -10.59 -7.91 -18.00
C ILE A 230 -11.17 -6.67 -17.30
N MET A 231 -12.49 -6.61 -17.15
CA MET A 231 -13.15 -5.49 -16.47
C MET A 231 -12.75 -5.37 -15.00
N VAL A 232 -12.52 -6.49 -14.30
CA VAL A 232 -11.96 -6.47 -12.95
C VAL A 232 -10.62 -5.73 -12.92
N ILE A 233 -9.75 -5.93 -13.90
CA ILE A 233 -8.44 -5.27 -13.98
C ILE A 233 -8.59 -3.76 -14.18
N HIS A 234 -9.48 -3.33 -15.08
CA HIS A 234 -9.79 -1.91 -15.26
C HIS A 234 -10.32 -1.26 -13.98
N HIS A 235 -11.24 -1.92 -13.28
CA HIS A 235 -11.76 -1.41 -12.02
C HIS A 235 -10.69 -1.34 -10.93
N LEU A 236 -9.81 -2.35 -10.83
CA LEU A 236 -8.67 -2.34 -9.91
C LEU A 236 -7.69 -1.21 -10.23
N ALA A 237 -7.40 -0.94 -11.50
CA ALA A 237 -6.54 0.18 -11.88
C ALA A 237 -7.08 1.51 -11.34
N ARG A 238 -8.38 1.75 -11.47
CA ARG A 238 -9.05 2.96 -10.95
C ARG A 238 -9.01 3.03 -9.43
N LEU A 239 -9.20 1.90 -8.74
CA LEU A 239 -9.07 1.83 -7.28
C LEU A 239 -7.65 2.11 -6.81
N VAL A 240 -6.65 1.52 -7.45
CA VAL A 240 -5.23 1.80 -7.17
C VAL A 240 -4.93 3.28 -7.40
N GLY A 241 -5.44 3.86 -8.49
CA GLY A 241 -5.29 5.26 -8.84
C GLY A 241 -5.91 6.25 -7.85
N GLN A 242 -6.74 5.81 -6.90
CA GLN A 242 -7.19 6.67 -5.78
C GLN A 242 -6.08 6.94 -4.74
N GLY A 243 -4.92 6.29 -4.90
CA GLY A 243 -3.78 6.50 -4.03
C GLY A 243 -3.20 7.90 -4.16
N PRO A 244 -2.60 8.42 -3.08
CA PRO A 244 -2.17 9.81 -3.03
C PRO A 244 -0.87 10.10 -3.78
N THR A 245 -0.08 9.10 -4.16
CA THR A 245 1.25 9.30 -4.75
C THR A 245 1.25 9.15 -6.26
N PHE A 246 2.25 9.74 -6.92
CA PHE A 246 2.54 9.53 -8.32
C PHE A 246 2.87 8.07 -8.62
N VAL A 247 3.45 7.35 -7.66
CA VAL A 247 3.71 5.92 -7.78
C VAL A 247 2.41 5.12 -7.85
N ASP A 248 1.40 5.45 -7.02
CA ASP A 248 0.07 4.83 -7.14
C ASP A 248 -0.50 5.01 -8.55
N LEU A 249 -0.38 6.21 -9.12
CA LEU A 249 -0.84 6.51 -10.49
C LEU A 249 -0.06 5.71 -11.55
N LEU A 250 1.27 5.62 -11.44
CA LEU A 250 2.08 4.81 -12.36
C LEU A 250 1.71 3.32 -12.31
N VAL A 251 1.41 2.81 -11.11
CA VAL A 251 0.96 1.43 -10.92
C VAL A 251 -0.42 1.23 -11.52
N ALA A 252 -1.35 2.16 -11.29
CA ALA A 252 -2.68 2.15 -11.90
C ALA A 252 -2.59 2.13 -13.44
N LEU A 253 -1.78 3.00 -14.05
CA LEU A 253 -1.54 3.03 -15.48
C LEU A 253 -0.94 1.71 -16.00
N THR A 254 -0.04 1.10 -15.24
CA THR A 254 0.53 -0.22 -15.59
C THR A 254 -0.58 -1.28 -15.63
N ILE A 255 -1.45 -1.32 -14.61
CA ILE A 255 -2.53 -2.30 -14.50
C ILE A 255 -3.58 -2.08 -15.61
N ASP A 256 -3.95 -0.83 -15.89
CA ASP A 256 -4.90 -0.50 -16.97
C ASP A 256 -4.32 -0.87 -18.35
N SER A 257 -3.02 -0.61 -18.57
CA SER A 257 -2.30 -1.04 -19.78
C SER A 257 -2.29 -2.56 -19.96
N MET A 258 -2.17 -3.32 -18.87
CA MET A 258 -2.30 -4.78 -18.91
C MET A 258 -3.68 -5.21 -19.37
N ALA A 259 -4.76 -4.60 -18.87
CA ALA A 259 -6.11 -4.88 -19.35
C ALA A 259 -6.24 -4.62 -20.87
N ASN A 260 -5.72 -3.48 -21.35
CA ASN A 260 -5.68 -3.14 -22.79
C ASN A 260 -4.92 -4.19 -23.63
N VAL A 261 -3.90 -4.86 -23.07
CA VAL A 261 -3.23 -5.99 -23.75
C VAL A 261 -4.19 -7.17 -23.91
N GLY A 262 -4.90 -7.55 -22.84
CA GLY A 262 -5.90 -8.62 -22.87
C GLY A 262 -7.06 -8.34 -23.84
N GLU A 263 -7.56 -7.11 -23.86
CA GLU A 263 -8.61 -6.68 -24.80
C GLU A 263 -8.19 -6.88 -26.25
N ARG A 264 -7.00 -6.38 -26.62
CA ARG A 264 -6.47 -6.52 -27.98
C ARG A 264 -6.24 -7.98 -28.35
N ALA A 265 -5.74 -8.79 -27.41
CA ALA A 265 -5.55 -10.22 -27.63
C ALA A 265 -6.88 -10.93 -27.91
N MET A 266 -7.92 -10.67 -27.10
CA MET A 266 -9.26 -11.21 -27.32
C MET A 266 -9.85 -10.75 -28.65
N LEU A 267 -9.84 -9.44 -28.94
CA LEU A 267 -10.36 -8.88 -30.19
C LEU A 267 -9.68 -9.43 -31.44
N ALA A 268 -8.39 -9.76 -31.34
CA ALA A 268 -7.62 -10.29 -32.48
C ALA A 268 -7.79 -11.80 -32.68
N GLN A 269 -8.06 -12.57 -31.61
CA GLN A 269 -7.94 -14.04 -31.63
C GLN A 269 -9.25 -14.78 -31.36
N ALA A 270 -10.21 -14.16 -30.66
CA ALA A 270 -11.48 -14.78 -30.33
C ALA A 270 -12.54 -14.49 -31.39
N ASN A 271 -13.35 -15.49 -31.72
CA ASN A 271 -14.49 -15.31 -32.63
C ASN A 271 -15.65 -14.65 -31.85
N MET A 272 -15.94 -13.38 -32.16
CA MET A 272 -16.94 -12.59 -31.43
C MET A 272 -17.97 -11.96 -32.37
N SER A 273 -19.21 -11.88 -31.91
CA SER A 273 -20.28 -11.23 -32.65
C SER A 273 -20.16 -9.70 -32.55
N ALA A 274 -20.68 -8.98 -33.55
CA ALA A 274 -20.75 -7.52 -33.51
C ALA A 274 -21.56 -7.00 -32.30
N VAL A 275 -22.57 -7.74 -31.86
CA VAL A 275 -23.39 -7.40 -30.67
C VAL A 275 -22.53 -7.49 -29.39
N THR A 276 -21.72 -8.54 -29.26
CA THR A 276 -20.79 -8.72 -28.13
C THR A 276 -19.78 -7.58 -28.08
N ILE A 277 -19.16 -7.25 -29.21
CA ILE A 277 -18.18 -6.15 -29.30
C ILE A 277 -18.82 -4.80 -28.94
N ALA A 278 -20.05 -4.54 -29.39
CA ALA A 278 -20.77 -3.33 -29.04
C ALA A 278 -21.08 -3.23 -27.54
N SER A 279 -21.42 -4.36 -26.89
CA SER A 279 -21.60 -4.41 -25.43
C SER A 279 -20.31 -4.10 -24.69
N MET A 280 -19.19 -4.73 -25.07
CA MET A 280 -17.87 -4.48 -24.49
C MET A 280 -17.46 -3.01 -24.63
N GLN A 281 -17.73 -2.40 -25.78
CA GLN A 281 -17.47 -0.98 -26.00
C GLN A 281 -18.29 -0.08 -25.06
N ASN A 282 -19.54 -0.44 -24.75
CA ASN A 282 -20.37 0.30 -23.81
C ASN A 282 -19.85 0.17 -22.37
N ASP A 283 -19.44 -1.03 -21.96
CA ASP A 283 -18.83 -1.26 -20.66
C ASP A 283 -17.57 -0.41 -20.49
N PHE A 284 -16.68 -0.44 -21.48
CA PHE A 284 -15.45 0.36 -21.46
C PHE A 284 -15.74 1.87 -21.37
N ARG A 285 -16.74 2.36 -22.12
CA ARG A 285 -17.16 3.77 -22.06
C ARG A 285 -17.80 4.17 -20.73
N SER A 286 -18.35 3.21 -19.99
CA SER A 286 -18.95 3.47 -18.67
C SER A 286 -17.91 3.60 -17.55
N LEU A 287 -16.66 3.21 -17.82
CA LEU A 287 -15.59 3.28 -16.85
C LEU A 287 -15.30 4.73 -16.45
N GLN A 288 -15.13 4.95 -15.15
CA GLN A 288 -14.63 6.22 -14.64
C GLN A 288 -13.24 6.52 -15.21
N PRO A 289 -12.86 7.79 -15.44
CA PRO A 289 -11.48 8.11 -15.80
C PRO A 289 -10.52 7.68 -14.69
N LEU A 290 -9.28 7.37 -15.06
CA LEU A 290 -8.19 7.27 -14.09
C LEU A 290 -7.99 8.63 -13.40
N SER A 291 -7.50 8.61 -12.16
CA SER A 291 -7.20 9.83 -11.42
C SER A 291 -6.26 10.75 -12.19
N ASP A 292 -6.57 12.04 -12.16
CA ASP A 292 -5.70 13.08 -12.70
C ASP A 292 -4.39 13.16 -11.91
N VAL A 293 -3.27 13.33 -12.62
CA VAL A 293 -1.93 13.57 -12.05
C VAL A 293 -1.93 14.76 -11.09
N ILE A 294 -2.77 15.76 -11.36
CA ILE A 294 -2.94 16.94 -10.52
C ILE A 294 -3.35 16.57 -9.08
N ASN A 295 -4.19 15.53 -8.92
CA ASN A 295 -4.63 15.08 -7.59
C ASN A 295 -3.49 14.44 -6.77
N CYS A 296 -2.53 13.78 -7.44
CA CYS A 296 -1.35 13.23 -6.76
C CYS A 296 -0.43 14.34 -6.24
N PHE A 297 -0.24 15.41 -7.04
CA PHE A 297 0.69 16.49 -6.69
C PHE A 297 0.16 17.43 -5.60
N HIS A 298 -1.12 17.79 -5.63
CA HIS A 298 -1.65 18.83 -4.75
C HIS A 298 -1.71 18.46 -3.26
N TYR A 299 -1.60 17.18 -2.93
CA TYR A 299 -1.66 16.76 -1.54
C TYR A 299 -0.63 15.67 -1.23
N GLY A 300 -0.75 14.49 -1.82
CA GLY A 300 0.08 13.35 -1.45
C GLY A 300 1.58 13.56 -1.64
N GLU A 301 2.01 13.90 -2.86
CA GLU A 301 3.42 14.16 -3.18
C GLU A 301 3.97 15.36 -2.41
N GLN A 302 3.15 16.40 -2.23
CA GLN A 302 3.54 17.58 -1.45
C GLN A 302 3.78 17.23 0.03
N LEU A 303 2.86 16.48 0.66
CA LEU A 303 3.06 16.00 2.03
C LEU A 303 4.24 15.06 2.13
N PHE A 304 4.43 14.17 1.15
CA PHE A 304 5.56 13.25 1.10
C PHE A 304 6.90 13.99 1.08
N ALA A 305 7.07 14.94 0.16
CA ALA A 305 8.30 15.74 0.06
C ALA A 305 8.55 16.58 1.31
N LEU A 306 7.53 17.25 1.85
CA LEU A 306 7.65 18.04 3.06
C LEU A 306 7.96 17.19 4.30
N SER A 307 7.42 15.97 4.38
CA SER A 307 7.73 15.04 5.47
C SER A 307 9.23 14.74 5.57
N ILE A 308 9.92 14.61 4.43
CA ILE A 308 11.37 14.40 4.38
C ILE A 308 12.13 15.66 4.81
N ILE A 309 11.71 16.84 4.33
CA ILE A 309 12.35 18.12 4.69
C ILE A 309 12.23 18.37 6.19
N VAL A 310 11.04 18.16 6.75
CA VAL A 310 10.78 18.31 8.18
C VAL A 310 11.60 17.32 8.99
N ASP A 311 11.68 16.06 8.56
CA ASP A 311 12.50 15.04 9.21
C ASP A 311 13.98 15.44 9.22
N LEU A 312 14.54 15.87 8.09
CA LEU A 312 15.91 16.37 8.02
C LEU A 312 16.16 17.57 8.93
N SER A 313 15.17 18.46 9.08
CA SER A 313 15.27 19.64 9.95
C SER A 313 15.23 19.30 11.44
N SER A 314 14.67 18.16 11.83
CA SER A 314 14.53 17.78 13.24
C SER A 314 15.86 17.28 13.82
N TYR A 315 16.71 16.65 13.00
CA TYR A 315 18.07 16.29 13.40
C TYR A 315 18.91 17.54 13.72
N SER A 316 19.68 17.48 14.81
CA SER A 316 20.67 18.50 15.11
C SER A 316 21.86 18.31 14.18
N CYS A 317 22.15 19.28 13.32
CA CYS A 317 23.46 19.39 12.71
C CYS A 317 24.48 19.74 13.81
N THR A 318 25.01 18.72 14.48
CA THR A 318 26.32 18.83 15.11
C THR A 318 27.35 18.72 14.00
N PHE A 319 27.76 19.88 13.48
CA PHE A 319 29.01 20.02 12.71
C PHE A 319 30.18 20.17 13.67
#